data_AF-A0A0D2TFG2-F1
#
_entry.id   AF-A0A0D2TFG2-F1
#
_cell.length_a   1.000
_cell.length_b   1.000
_cell.length_c   1.000
_cell.angle_alpha   90.00
_cell.angle_beta   90.00
_cell.angle_gamma   90.00
#
_symmetry.space_group_name_H-M   'P 1'
#
loop_
_entity.id
_entity.type
_entity.pdbx_description
1 polymer ?
#
loop_
_entity_poly.entity_id
_entity_poly.type
_entity_poly.pdbx_seq_one_letter_code
_entity_poly.pdbx_strand_id
1 'polypeptide(L)'
;VECGSLKNLFPVSIAKDLPQLEHLRITNCGVEEIVSKGDGVEEQPVRFKFPQVSYLEVTWVEKLKCFYEGQHALVWPMLKKLRTDSSALLKIVASEHLRLTQGNEQPVLLVE
;
A
#
# COMPACT_ATOMS: atom_id res chain seq x y z
N VAL A 1 -16.54 14.80 8.45
CA VAL A 1 -17.26 13.55 8.10
C VAL A 1 -16.41 12.41 8.60
N GLU A 2 -16.90 11.67 9.59
CA GLU A 2 -16.23 10.49 10.12
C GLU A 2 -16.44 9.36 9.12
N CYS A 3 -15.37 8.85 8.51
CA CYS A 3 -15.50 7.75 7.54
C CYS A 3 -15.63 6.43 8.34
N GLY A 4 -16.79 6.23 8.96
CA GLY A 4 -16.96 5.23 10.02
C GLY A 4 -16.82 3.77 9.59
N SER A 5 -16.96 3.45 8.29
CA SER A 5 -16.81 2.08 7.80
C SER A 5 -16.58 2.01 6.29
N LEU A 6 -15.36 2.31 5.85
CA LEU A 6 -14.97 2.10 4.45
C LEU A 6 -14.29 0.73 4.33
N LYS A 7 -14.74 -0.15 3.43
CA LYS A 7 -14.06 -1.44 3.28
C LYS A 7 -12.69 -1.25 2.60
N ASN A 8 -12.68 -0.50 1.50
CA ASN A 8 -11.49 -0.25 0.70
C ASN A 8 -11.54 1.13 0.00
N LEU A 9 -10.36 1.65 -0.38
CA LEU A 9 -10.25 2.93 -1.11
C LEU A 9 -10.24 2.70 -2.62
N PHE A 10 -9.52 1.68 -3.09
CA PHE A 10 -9.36 1.41 -4.52
C PHE A 10 -9.64 -0.06 -4.84
N PRO A 11 -10.36 -0.35 -5.93
CA PRO A 11 -10.23 -1.64 -6.58
C PRO A 11 -8.81 -1.87 -7.09
N VAL A 12 -8.33 -3.11 -7.11
CA VAL A 12 -7.02 -3.48 -7.66
C VAL A 12 -6.78 -2.95 -9.09
N SER A 13 -7.81 -2.94 -9.93
CA SER A 13 -7.74 -2.43 -11.31
C SER A 13 -7.40 -0.94 -11.36
N ILE A 14 -8.00 -0.16 -10.45
CA ILE A 14 -7.75 1.28 -10.34
C ILE A 14 -6.39 1.52 -9.69
N ALA A 15 -6.07 0.83 -8.61
CA ALA A 15 -4.78 1.01 -7.92
C ALA A 15 -3.57 0.75 -8.83
N LYS A 16 -3.70 -0.12 -9.84
CA LYS A 16 -2.69 -0.37 -10.87
C LYS A 16 -2.56 0.77 -11.90
N ASP A 17 -3.59 1.60 -12.06
CA ASP A 17 -3.70 2.65 -13.08
C ASP A 17 -3.85 4.05 -12.46
N LEU A 18 -2.96 4.37 -11.52
CA LEU A 18 -2.84 5.71 -10.92
C LEU A 18 -1.48 6.37 -11.24
N PRO A 19 -1.08 6.50 -12.53
CA PRO A 19 0.23 7.03 -12.88
C PRO A 19 0.42 8.51 -12.54
N GLN A 20 -0.67 9.26 -12.38
CA GLN A 20 -0.65 10.70 -12.09
C GLN A 20 -0.92 11.03 -10.61
N LEU A 21 -1.11 10.02 -9.75
CA LEU A 21 -1.34 10.28 -8.33
C LEU A 21 -0.06 10.84 -7.70
N GLU A 22 -0.11 12.07 -7.20
CA GLU A 22 1.04 12.73 -6.59
C GLU A 22 1.01 12.69 -5.06
N HIS A 23 -0.17 12.80 -4.46
CA HIS A 23 -0.36 12.82 -3.02
C HIS A 23 -1.47 11.85 -2.63
N LEU A 24 -1.18 10.94 -1.70
CA LEU A 24 -2.17 10.05 -1.10
C LEU A 24 -2.25 10.34 0.40
N ARG A 25 -3.41 10.79 0.85
CA ARG A 25 -3.69 11.10 2.26
C ARG A 25 -4.90 10.31 2.72
N ILE A 26 -4.69 9.48 3.73
CA ILE A 26 -5.70 8.65 4.39
C ILE A 26 -5.63 8.98 5.88
N THR A 27 -6.57 9.80 6.35
CA THR A 27 -6.55 10.34 7.71
C THR A 27 -7.91 10.22 8.36
N ASN A 28 -7.97 9.74 9.60
CA ASN A 28 -9.22 9.57 10.36
C ASN A 28 -10.28 8.77 9.58
N CYS A 29 -9.88 7.62 9.07
CA CYS A 29 -10.69 6.80 8.18
C CYS A 29 -10.82 5.38 8.72
N GLY A 30 -12.04 4.87 8.82
CA GLY A 30 -12.35 3.49 9.18
C GLY A 30 -12.16 2.51 8.02
N VAL A 31 -11.11 2.73 7.21
CA VAL A 31 -10.73 1.86 6.09
C VAL A 31 -10.16 0.54 6.60
N GLU A 32 -10.58 -0.60 6.05
CA GLU A 32 -10.02 -1.91 6.41
C GLU A 32 -8.84 -2.32 5.53
N GLU A 33 -8.91 -2.06 4.22
CA GLU A 33 -7.88 -2.36 3.23
C GLU A 33 -7.66 -1.14 2.34
N ILE A 34 -6.43 -0.83 1.93
CA ILE A 34 -6.24 0.30 1.00
C ILE A 34 -6.72 -0.09 -0.41
N VAL A 35 -6.38 -1.30 -0.85
CA VAL A 35 -6.76 -1.86 -2.15
C VAL A 35 -7.53 -3.15 -1.94
N SER A 36 -8.68 -3.29 -2.60
CA SER A 36 -9.45 -4.54 -2.57
C SER A 36 -8.98 -5.54 -3.61
N LYS A 37 -9.01 -6.81 -3.25
CA LYS A 37 -8.98 -7.93 -4.19
C LYS A 37 -10.23 -7.85 -5.09
N GLY A 38 -10.04 -7.91 -6.40
CA GLY A 38 -11.15 -8.01 -7.35
C GLY A 38 -11.71 -9.42 -7.42
N ASP A 39 -12.71 -9.63 -8.28
CA ASP A 39 -13.35 -10.95 -8.48
C ASP A 39 -12.44 -11.99 -9.17
N GLY A 40 -11.24 -11.59 -9.60
CA GLY A 40 -10.23 -12.46 -10.18
C GLY A 40 -9.19 -12.92 -9.16
N VAL A 41 -8.78 -14.18 -9.25
CA VAL A 41 -7.63 -14.71 -8.50
C VAL A 41 -6.37 -14.17 -9.17
N GLU A 42 -5.65 -13.26 -8.51
CA GLU A 42 -4.27 -12.95 -8.91
C GLU A 42 -3.39 -14.13 -8.48
N GLU A 43 -3.09 -15.04 -9.41
CA GLU A 43 -2.22 -16.20 -9.20
C GLU A 43 -0.75 -15.80 -8.98
N GLN A 44 -0.40 -14.55 -9.27
CA GLN A 44 0.95 -14.00 -9.13
C GLN A 44 0.97 -12.81 -8.18
N PRO A 45 2.12 -12.54 -7.53
CA PRO A 45 2.30 -11.35 -6.71
C PRO A 45 1.97 -10.07 -7.48
N VAL A 46 1.12 -9.24 -6.91
CA VAL A 46 0.67 -8.00 -7.54
C VAL A 46 1.67 -6.89 -7.31
N ARG A 47 2.16 -6.26 -8.38
CA ARG A 47 3.04 -5.09 -8.25
C ARG A 47 2.24 -3.80 -8.36
N PHE A 48 2.13 -3.07 -7.26
CA PHE A 48 1.58 -1.71 -7.25
C PHE A 48 2.72 -0.71 -7.41
N LYS A 49 2.68 0.07 -8.50
CA LYS A 49 3.65 1.13 -8.75
C LYS A 49 2.94 2.46 -8.81
N PHE A 50 3.35 3.38 -7.94
CA PHE A 50 2.82 4.73 -7.86
C PHE A 50 3.93 5.71 -8.24
N PRO A 51 4.16 5.94 -9.55
CA PRO A 51 5.39 6.55 -10.05
C PRO A 51 5.57 8.00 -9.61
N GLN A 52 4.47 8.73 -9.38
CA GLN A 52 4.50 10.17 -9.09
C GLN A 52 4.19 10.50 -7.63
N VAL A 53 3.85 9.51 -6.80
CA VAL A 53 3.50 9.77 -5.39
C VAL A 53 4.73 10.28 -4.66
N SER A 54 4.69 11.55 -4.27
CA SER A 54 5.76 12.23 -3.55
C SER A 54 5.46 12.44 -2.07
N TYR A 55 4.19 12.32 -1.69
CA TYR A 55 3.72 12.40 -0.31
C TYR A 55 2.67 11.32 -0.01
N LEU A 56 2.95 10.53 1.02
CA LEU A 56 2.03 9.53 1.57
C LEU A 56 1.75 9.85 3.04
N GLU A 57 0.48 10.00 3.39
CA GLU A 57 0.02 10.13 4.76
C GLU A 57 -1.01 9.06 5.08
N VAL A 58 -0.74 8.24 6.09
CA VAL A 58 -1.66 7.22 6.60
C VAL A 58 -1.66 7.28 8.12
N THR A 59 -2.60 8.03 8.70
CA THR A 59 -2.65 8.27 10.15
C THR A 59 -4.08 8.17 10.68
N TRP A 60 -4.24 7.66 11.91
CA TRP A 60 -5.55 7.54 12.54
C TRP A 60 -6.50 6.65 11.71
N VAL A 61 -5.97 5.49 11.31
CA VAL A 61 -6.68 4.47 10.53
C VAL A 61 -6.85 3.19 11.36
N GLU A 62 -7.65 3.30 12.42
CA GLU A 62 -7.73 2.27 13.47
C GLU A 62 -8.17 0.90 12.93
N LYS A 63 -9.08 0.91 11.94
CA LYS A 63 -9.63 -0.30 11.31
C LYS A 63 -8.75 -0.91 10.22
N LEU A 64 -7.66 -0.26 9.81
CA LEU A 64 -6.79 -0.77 8.74
C LEU A 64 -6.24 -2.13 9.15
N LYS A 65 -6.22 -3.10 8.24
CA LYS A 65 -5.68 -4.44 8.45
C LYS A 65 -4.42 -4.64 7.61
N CYS A 66 -4.49 -4.28 6.34
CA CYS A 66 -3.38 -4.39 5.40
C CYS A 66 -3.51 -3.37 4.25
N PHE A 67 -2.46 -3.23 3.43
CA PHE A 67 -2.57 -2.49 2.18
C PHE A 67 -3.42 -3.24 1.14
N TYR A 68 -3.14 -4.53 0.96
CA TYR A 68 -3.83 -5.44 0.04
C TYR A 68 -3.74 -6.88 0.59
N GLU A 69 -4.83 -7.65 0.53
CA GLU A 69 -4.91 -8.99 1.13
C GLU A 69 -4.08 -10.05 0.38
N GLY A 70 -3.84 -9.87 -0.92
CA GLY A 70 -3.02 -10.80 -1.72
C GLY A 70 -1.52 -10.56 -1.58
N GLN A 71 -0.70 -11.47 -2.12
CA GLN A 71 0.74 -11.23 -2.24
C GLN A 71 0.99 -10.01 -3.14
N HIS A 72 1.80 -9.07 -2.67
CA HIS A 72 2.07 -7.85 -3.41
C HIS A 72 3.43 -7.24 -3.11
N ALA A 73 3.81 -6.28 -3.95
CA ALA A 73 4.95 -5.40 -3.76
C ALA A 73 4.55 -3.95 -4.05
N LEU A 74 4.98 -3.03 -3.20
CA LEU A 74 4.73 -1.60 -3.30
C LEU A 74 5.97 -0.87 -3.80
N VAL A 75 5.81 -0.02 -4.81
CA VAL A 75 6.90 0.74 -5.42
C VAL A 75 6.54 2.21 -5.51
N TRP A 76 7.25 3.03 -4.73
CA TRP A 76 7.06 4.48 -4.61
C TRP A 76 8.33 5.25 -4.99
N PRO A 77 8.71 5.28 -6.29
CA PRO A 77 10.04 5.76 -6.71
C PRO A 77 10.28 7.26 -6.46
N MET A 78 9.22 8.05 -6.26
CA MET A 78 9.29 9.50 -6.04
C MET A 78 8.92 9.92 -4.61
N LEU A 79 8.73 8.98 -3.68
CA LEU A 79 8.26 9.28 -2.33
C LEU A 79 9.31 10.09 -1.56
N LYS A 80 8.96 11.33 -1.21
CA LYS A 80 9.84 12.26 -0.47
C LYS A 80 9.41 12.42 0.98
N LYS A 81 8.12 12.25 1.25
CA LYS A 81 7.53 12.45 2.59
C LYS A 81 6.60 11.30 2.90
N LEU A 82 6.83 10.65 4.03
CA LEU A 82 5.99 9.61 4.60
C LEU A 82 5.56 10.06 5.99
N ARG A 83 4.25 10.10 6.24
CA ARG A 83 3.69 10.37 7.56
C ARG A 83 2.75 9.23 7.93
N THR A 84 3.14 8.43 8.91
CA THR A 84 2.30 7.33 9.41
C THR A 84 2.32 7.30 10.92
N ASP A 85 1.28 6.75 11.53
CA ASP A 85 1.42 6.23 12.89
C ASP A 85 2.08 4.83 12.85
N SER A 86 2.64 4.40 13.98
CA SER A 86 3.37 3.11 14.06
C SER A 86 2.47 1.92 13.73
N SER A 87 1.18 2.00 14.03
CA SER A 87 0.22 0.92 13.76
C SER A 87 -0.05 0.78 12.26
N ALA A 88 -0.28 1.90 11.56
CA ALA A 88 -0.52 1.95 10.13
C ALA A 88 0.72 1.54 9.33
N LEU A 89 1.92 1.95 9.79
CA LEU A 89 3.17 1.53 9.17
C LEU A 89 3.29 0.02 9.14
N LEU A 90 3.14 -0.62 10.31
CA LEU A 90 3.22 -2.08 10.44
C LEU A 90 2.19 -2.75 9.52
N LYS A 91 0.95 -2.27 9.45
CA LYS A 91 -0.09 -2.85 8.59
C LYS A 91 0.23 -2.73 7.09
N ILE A 92 0.92 -1.67 6.67
CA ILE A 92 1.32 -1.46 5.27
C ILE A 92 2.57 -2.28 4.92
N VAL A 93 3.55 -2.35 5.82
CA VAL A 93 4.87 -2.96 5.53
C VAL A 93 4.97 -4.42 5.98
N ALA A 94 4.18 -4.88 6.96
CA ALA A 94 4.21 -6.26 7.44
C ALA A 94 3.51 -7.25 6.49
N SER A 95 2.73 -6.74 5.54
CA SER A 95 2.15 -7.56 4.47
C SER A 95 3.13 -7.80 3.31
N GLU A 96 4.31 -7.21 3.35
CA GLU A 96 5.35 -7.41 2.34
C GLU A 96 6.35 -8.48 2.83
N HIS A 97 6.65 -9.46 1.99
CA HIS A 97 8.04 -9.96 1.96
C HIS A 97 8.87 -8.77 1.45
N LEU A 98 9.43 -7.97 2.37
CA LEU A 98 10.20 -6.77 2.06
C LEU A 98 11.34 -7.09 1.07
N ARG A 99 11.08 -6.90 -0.23
CA ARG A 99 12.11 -6.60 -1.22
C ARG A 99 12.22 -5.07 -1.28
N LEU A 100 12.87 -4.47 -0.29
CA LEU A 100 13.35 -3.09 -0.40
C LEU A 100 14.51 -3.06 -1.39
N THR A 101 14.25 -3.25 -2.68
CA THR A 101 15.28 -3.01 -3.68
C THR A 101 15.35 -1.51 -3.89
N GLN A 102 16.32 -0.88 -3.22
CA GLN A 102 16.92 0.31 -3.82
C GLN A 102 17.46 -0.07 -5.21
N GLY A 103 17.45 0.91 -6.11
CA GLY A 103 17.81 0.72 -7.52
C GLY A 103 19.08 -0.11 -7.70
N ASN A 104 18.98 -1.07 -8.62
CA ASN A 104 19.97 -2.03 -9.09
C ASN A 104 20.34 -3.22 -8.15
N GLU A 105 19.83 -4.37 -8.59
CA GLU A 105 20.27 -5.76 -8.37
C GLU A 105 19.97 -6.47 -7.03
N GLN A 106 19.30 -7.61 -7.21
CA GLN A 106 18.98 -8.78 -6.37
C GLN A 106 18.74 -8.61 -4.86
N PRO A 107 17.58 -9.05 -4.35
CA PRO A 107 17.42 -9.33 -2.93
C PRO A 107 17.89 -10.76 -2.64
N VAL A 108 18.93 -10.87 -1.84
CA VAL A 108 19.28 -12.08 -1.10
C VAL A 108 18.82 -11.86 0.32
N LEU A 109 17.98 -12.74 0.84
CA LEU A 109 17.94 -13.03 2.27
C LEU A 109 17.73 -14.54 2.42
N LEU A 110 18.87 -15.20 2.63
CA LEU A 110 19.00 -16.53 3.18
C LEU A 110 18.36 -16.54 4.57
N VAL A 111 17.53 -17.54 4.83
CA VAL A 111 17.46 -18.13 6.17
C VAL A 111 17.27 -19.63 5.96
N GLU A 112 18.14 -20.42 6.60
CA GLU A 112 18.09 -21.89 6.65
C GLU A 112 16.75 -22.41 7.19
#